data_AF-A0A7W9QBM5-F1
#
_entry.id   AF-A0A7W9QBM5-F1
#
_cell.length_a   1.000
_cell.length_b   1.000
_cell.length_c   1.000
_cell.angle_alpha   90.00
_cell.angle_beta   90.00
_cell.angle_gamma   90.00
#
_symmetry.space_group_name_H-M   'P 1'
#
loop_
_entity.id
_entity.type
_entity.pdbx_description
1 polymer ?
#
loop_
_entity_poly.entity_id
_entity_poly.type
_entity_poly.pdbx_seq_one_letter_code
_entity_poly.pdbx_strand_id
1 'polypeptide(L)'
;MAWVTEEFGASHEGRAQALLADGSEPKPVYFDVGSGGYVPSLDTWSVYDGMYGRPLAKHVQGSCSCGWRGERRYLLDWSEDEDGERYAAEEEPGPRVDWQEHVHQVEAASVPLPEDVRHLLEQVAKRLSALADDAPLAAVKAVAALERTADHLAKEAAFNTMADELPWEDIATGLGLTEQDARSRLMDYGRR
;
A
#
# COMPACT_ATOMS: atom_id res chain seq x y z
N MET A 1 -1.41 -1.99 11.52
CA MET A 1 -1.21 -2.78 10.29
C MET A 1 -1.52 -1.89 9.10
N ALA A 2 -0.70 -1.96 8.06
CA ALA A 2 -0.95 -1.21 6.84
C ALA A 2 -2.05 -1.87 5.99
N TRP A 3 -2.77 -1.07 5.22
CA TRP A 3 -3.80 -1.50 4.28
C TRP A 3 -3.19 -1.55 2.89
N VAL A 4 -3.41 -2.64 2.15
CA VAL A 4 -2.88 -2.81 0.79
C VAL A 4 -3.97 -3.39 -0.11
N THR A 5 -3.82 -3.18 -1.41
CA THR A 5 -4.57 -3.91 -2.44
C THR A 5 -3.62 -4.83 -3.20
N GLU A 6 -4.16 -5.89 -3.81
CA GLU A 6 -3.35 -6.80 -4.63
C GLU A 6 -2.78 -6.10 -5.87
N GLU A 7 -3.55 -5.19 -6.47
CA GLU A 7 -3.19 -4.49 -7.71
C GLU A 7 -2.05 -3.49 -7.51
N PHE A 8 -2.11 -2.69 -6.45
CA PHE A 8 -1.20 -1.57 -6.25
C PHE A 8 -0.15 -1.80 -5.16
N GLY A 9 -0.35 -2.81 -4.30
CA GLY A 9 0.60 -3.21 -3.26
C GLY A 9 1.13 -2.03 -2.44
N ALA A 10 2.46 -1.93 -2.35
CA ALA A 10 3.15 -0.92 -1.55
C ALA A 10 3.05 0.51 -2.11
N SER A 11 2.76 0.68 -3.41
CA SER A 11 2.66 2.00 -4.05
C SER A 11 1.45 2.80 -3.54
N HIS A 12 0.43 2.11 -3.04
CA HIS A 12 -0.74 2.71 -2.41
C HIS A 12 -1.03 2.11 -1.03
N GLU A 13 0.03 1.83 -0.28
CA GLU A 13 -0.09 1.35 1.09
C GLU A 13 -0.76 2.42 1.97
N GLY A 14 -1.91 2.05 2.52
CA GLY A 14 -2.73 2.88 3.39
C GLY A 14 -2.44 2.69 4.86
N ARG A 15 -2.68 3.73 5.65
CA ARG A 15 -2.68 3.64 7.11
C ARG A 15 -3.50 4.75 7.75
N ALA A 16 -3.95 4.52 8.97
CA ALA A 16 -4.46 5.57 9.84
C ALA A 16 -3.28 6.40 10.39
N GLN A 17 -3.22 7.66 9.99
CA GLN A 17 -2.21 8.62 10.43
C GLN A 17 -2.71 9.38 11.64
N ALA A 18 -1.96 9.32 12.75
CA ALA A 18 -2.24 10.12 13.94
C ALA A 18 -2.05 11.61 13.69
N LEU A 19 -2.92 12.42 14.28
CA LEU A 19 -2.84 13.87 14.33
C LEU A 19 -2.98 14.36 15.77
N LEU A 20 -2.12 15.30 16.17
CA LEU A 20 -2.20 15.98 17.45
C LEU A 20 -3.39 16.95 17.50
N ALA A 21 -3.64 17.54 18.67
CA ALA A 21 -4.74 18.49 18.87
C ALA A 21 -4.64 19.75 17.96
N ASP A 22 -3.42 20.14 17.61
CA ASP A 22 -3.15 21.24 16.66
C ASP A 22 -3.25 20.80 15.18
N GLY A 23 -3.52 19.52 14.92
CA GLY A 23 -3.61 18.93 13.60
C GLY A 23 -2.28 18.56 12.96
N SER A 24 -1.15 18.65 13.68
CA SER A 24 0.15 18.22 13.19
C SER A 24 0.35 16.71 13.28
N GLU A 25 1.17 16.14 12.39
CA GLU A 25 1.61 14.75 12.46
C GLU A 25 2.71 14.60 13.54
N PRO A 26 2.56 13.71 14.53
CA PRO A 26 3.58 13.49 15.54
C PRO A 26 4.80 12.79 14.95
N LYS A 27 5.98 13.04 15.54
CA LYS A 27 7.20 12.29 15.20
C LYS A 27 7.06 10.82 15.61
N PRO A 28 7.79 9.88 14.97
CA PRO A 28 7.83 8.49 15.42
C PRO A 28 8.22 8.37 16.89
N VAL A 29 7.58 7.44 17.62
CA VAL A 29 7.93 7.12 19.01
C VAL A 29 9.06 6.11 18.99
N TYR A 30 10.16 6.45 19.66
CA TYR A 30 11.33 5.59 19.80
C TYR A 30 11.26 4.83 21.12
N PHE A 31 11.47 3.52 21.07
CA PHE A 31 11.52 2.67 22.24
C PHE A 31 12.98 2.34 22.52
N ASP A 32 13.52 2.84 23.63
CA ASP A 32 14.84 2.44 24.11
C ASP A 32 14.73 1.05 24.74
N VAL A 33 14.99 0.02 23.91
CA VAL A 33 14.97 -1.38 24.31
C VAL A 33 16.41 -1.93 24.37
N GLY A 34 17.29 -1.22 25.09
CA GLY A 34 18.58 -1.75 25.56
C GLY A 34 19.80 -1.39 24.71
N SER A 35 20.95 -1.96 25.09
CA SER A 35 22.32 -1.52 24.70
C SER A 35 22.75 -1.81 23.24
N GLY A 36 21.82 -2.00 22.32
CA GLY A 36 22.08 -2.17 20.89
C GLY A 36 22.17 -0.84 20.14
N GLY A 37 22.88 -0.80 19.02
CA GLY A 37 22.99 0.42 18.19
C GLY A 37 21.74 0.76 17.37
N TYR A 38 20.68 -0.05 17.45
CA TYR A 38 19.42 0.14 16.74
C TYR A 38 18.30 0.42 17.74
N VAL A 39 17.65 1.58 17.60
CA VAL A 39 16.50 1.97 18.42
C VAL A 39 15.24 1.80 17.56
N PRO A 40 14.37 0.81 17.86
CA PRO A 40 13.13 0.63 17.12
C PRO A 40 12.20 1.82 17.30
N SER A 41 11.54 2.23 16.21
CA SER A 41 10.51 3.28 16.22
C SER A 41 9.17 2.74 15.73
N LEU A 42 8.08 3.22 16.33
CA LEU A 42 6.72 2.98 15.87
C LEU A 42 6.05 4.31 15.52
N ASP A 43 5.23 4.29 14.47
CA ASP A 43 4.44 5.42 13.99
C ASP A 43 2.96 5.07 13.79
N THR A 44 2.54 3.90 14.27
CA THR A 44 1.12 3.51 14.28
C THR A 44 0.36 4.39 15.25
N TRP A 45 -0.81 4.89 14.84
CA TRP A 45 -1.56 5.89 15.60
C TRP A 45 -1.80 5.52 17.08
N SER A 46 -1.97 4.23 17.37
CA SER A 46 -2.26 3.71 18.72
C SER A 46 -1.12 3.94 19.73
N VAL A 47 0.11 4.22 19.28
CA VAL A 47 1.24 4.50 20.19
C VAL A 47 1.25 5.94 20.69
N TYR A 48 0.39 6.80 20.15
CA TYR A 48 0.25 8.21 20.53
C TYR A 48 -0.89 8.39 21.55
N ASP A 49 -0.82 7.61 22.62
CA ASP A 49 -1.78 7.53 23.71
C ASP A 49 -1.52 8.59 24.81
N GLY A 50 -0.45 9.38 24.73
CA GLY A 50 -0.09 10.32 25.79
C GLY A 50 0.60 9.69 27.02
N MET A 51 0.77 8.37 27.04
CA MET A 51 1.39 7.66 28.15
C MET A 51 2.92 7.79 28.11
N TYR A 52 3.57 7.73 29.27
CA TYR A 52 5.03 7.78 29.39
C TYR A 52 5.69 8.99 28.69
N GLY A 53 5.00 10.13 28.62
CA GLY A 53 5.49 11.35 27.98
C GLY A 53 5.41 11.34 26.45
N ARG A 54 4.73 10.36 25.85
CA ARG A 54 4.43 10.33 24.42
C ARG A 54 3.44 11.42 24.05
N PRO A 55 3.40 11.86 22.78
CA PRO A 55 2.33 12.73 22.29
C PRO A 55 0.96 12.04 22.39
N LEU A 56 -0.09 12.83 22.64
CA LEU A 56 -1.49 12.37 22.60
C LEU A 56 -2.12 12.75 21.25
N ALA A 57 -2.42 11.77 20.42
CA ALA A 57 -3.19 11.97 19.20
C ALA A 57 -4.64 12.33 19.56
N LYS A 58 -5.18 13.37 18.93
CA LYS A 58 -6.58 13.80 19.10
C LYS A 58 -7.46 13.26 17.99
N HIS A 59 -6.87 13.04 16.81
CA HIS A 59 -7.57 12.56 15.64
C HIS A 59 -6.73 11.54 14.88
N VAL A 60 -7.39 10.83 13.97
CA VAL A 60 -6.74 10.13 12.87
C VAL A 60 -7.33 10.55 11.53
N GLN A 61 -6.55 10.40 10.47
CA GLN A 61 -7.03 10.52 9.10
C GLN A 61 -6.45 9.38 8.25
N GLY A 62 -7.09 9.10 7.11
CA GLY A 62 -6.50 8.21 6.12
C GLY A 62 -5.21 8.81 5.55
N SER A 63 -4.23 7.97 5.25
CA SER A 63 -3.02 8.37 4.54
C SER A 63 -2.57 7.25 3.63
N CYS A 64 -1.88 7.60 2.55
CA CYS A 64 -1.35 6.66 1.57
C CYS A 64 0.16 6.92 1.35
N SER A 65 0.92 5.86 1.05
CA SER A 65 2.34 5.93 0.73
C SER A 65 2.63 6.80 -0.51
N CYS A 66 1.66 6.93 -1.42
CA CYS A 66 1.73 7.82 -2.58
C CYS A 66 1.73 9.33 -2.21
N GLY A 67 1.53 9.68 -0.94
CA GLY A 67 1.49 11.06 -0.45
C GLY A 67 0.08 11.57 -0.18
N TRP A 68 -0.97 10.85 -0.58
CA TRP A 68 -2.34 11.24 -0.28
C TRP A 68 -2.60 11.32 1.23
N ARG A 69 -3.43 12.30 1.61
CA ARG A 69 -3.89 12.56 2.97
C ARG A 69 -5.38 12.79 2.92
N GLY A 70 -6.14 11.99 3.67
CA GLY A 70 -7.58 12.13 3.78
C GLY A 70 -7.96 13.47 4.41
N GLU A 71 -9.00 14.10 3.88
CA GLU A 71 -9.48 15.39 4.38
C GLU A 71 -10.24 15.26 5.70
N ARG A 72 -10.91 14.12 5.90
CA ARG A 72 -11.70 13.82 7.09
C ARG A 72 -10.80 13.42 8.24
N ARG A 73 -11.02 14.07 9.39
CA ARG A 73 -10.37 13.76 10.67
C ARG A 73 -11.38 13.10 11.59
N TYR A 74 -11.07 11.91 12.05
CA TYR A 74 -11.89 11.12 12.96
C TYR A 74 -11.37 11.34 14.37
N LEU A 75 -12.27 11.59 15.31
CA LEU A 75 -11.90 11.87 16.70
C LEU A 75 -11.48 10.58 17.38
N LEU A 76 -10.31 10.59 18.01
CA LEU A 76 -9.90 9.51 18.89
C LEU A 76 -10.49 9.74 20.28
N ASP A 77 -11.38 8.83 20.69
CA ASP A 77 -11.87 8.77 22.06
C ASP A 77 -11.01 7.79 22.86
N TRP A 78 -10.18 8.37 23.74
CA TRP A 78 -9.29 7.62 24.60
C TRP A 78 -9.96 7.35 25.94
N SER A 79 -10.05 6.08 26.30
CA SER A 79 -10.51 5.61 27.60
C SER A 79 -9.35 4.98 28.37
N GLU A 80 -9.46 4.95 29.69
CA GLU A 80 -8.50 4.30 30.58
C GLU A 80 -9.18 3.12 31.27
N ASP A 81 -8.47 2.01 31.41
CA ASP A 81 -8.94 0.86 32.18
C ASP A 81 -8.62 0.98 33.68
N GLU A 82 -8.92 -0.06 34.45
CA GLU A 82 -8.71 -0.09 35.90
C GLU A 82 -7.22 -0.07 36.29
N ASP A 83 -6.33 -0.53 35.41
CA ASP A 83 -4.88 -0.51 35.57
C ASP A 83 -4.27 0.83 35.10
N GLY A 84 -5.11 1.72 34.57
CA GLY A 84 -4.74 3.02 34.04
C GLY A 84 -4.15 2.94 32.63
N GLU A 85 -4.21 1.79 31.95
CA GLU A 85 -3.82 1.64 30.55
C GLU A 85 -4.84 2.31 29.65
N ARG A 86 -4.34 3.07 28.66
CA ARG A 86 -5.19 3.86 27.77
C ARG A 86 -5.40 3.13 26.46
N TYR A 87 -6.65 3.02 26.05
CA TYR A 87 -7.09 2.40 24.80
C TYR A 87 -8.07 3.31 24.08
N ALA A 88 -8.15 3.17 22.76
CA ALA A 88 -9.15 3.87 21.96
C ALA A 88 -10.40 3.00 21.82
N ALA A 89 -11.57 3.62 21.90
CA ALA A 89 -12.85 2.92 21.92
C ALA A 89 -13.21 2.21 20.58
N GLU A 90 -12.59 2.57 19.45
CA GLU A 90 -12.91 2.02 18.12
C GLU A 90 -11.68 1.60 17.30
N GLU A 91 -11.78 0.45 16.62
CA GLU A 91 -10.89 0.06 15.50
C GLU A 91 -11.34 0.77 14.21
N GLU A 92 -10.78 1.95 13.97
CA GLU A 92 -11.13 2.96 12.95
C GLU A 92 -11.49 2.45 11.53
N PRO A 93 -12.79 2.29 11.21
CA PRO A 93 -13.24 1.99 9.84
C PRO A 93 -13.20 3.23 8.93
N GLY A 94 -13.35 4.45 9.49
CA GLY A 94 -13.46 5.69 8.71
C GLY A 94 -12.25 6.01 7.84
N PRO A 95 -11.05 6.19 8.41
CA PRO A 95 -9.79 6.39 7.69
C PRO A 95 -9.52 5.32 6.63
N ARG A 96 -9.93 4.08 6.88
CA ARG A 96 -9.78 2.97 5.94
C ARG A 96 -10.73 3.11 4.75
N VAL A 97 -11.98 3.48 4.98
CA VAL A 97 -12.95 3.76 3.91
C VAL A 97 -12.47 4.90 3.03
N ASP A 98 -11.92 5.96 3.61
CA ASP A 98 -11.40 7.10 2.83
C ASP A 98 -10.20 6.68 1.97
N TRP A 99 -9.31 5.85 2.52
CA TRP A 99 -8.21 5.27 1.75
C TRP A 99 -8.71 4.34 0.63
N GLN A 100 -9.74 3.52 0.88
CA GLN A 100 -10.35 2.69 -0.17
C GLN A 100 -10.94 3.53 -1.29
N GLU A 101 -11.65 4.60 -0.95
CA GLU A 101 -12.19 5.55 -1.93
C GLU A 101 -11.06 6.20 -2.75
N HIS A 102 -9.97 6.59 -2.09
CA HIS A 102 -8.78 7.09 -2.78
C HIS A 102 -8.19 6.05 -3.75
N VAL A 103 -8.04 4.79 -3.36
CA VAL A 103 -7.52 3.74 -4.24
C VAL A 103 -8.45 3.50 -5.44
N HIS A 104 -9.77 3.54 -5.24
CA HIS A 104 -10.71 3.46 -6.36
C HIS A 104 -10.62 4.65 -7.34
N GLN A 105 -10.28 5.85 -6.85
CA GLN A 105 -10.01 6.99 -7.72
C GLN A 105 -8.73 6.80 -8.53
N VAL A 106 -7.69 6.21 -7.93
CA VAL A 106 -6.45 5.83 -8.64
C VAL A 106 -6.75 4.79 -9.71
N GLU A 107 -7.49 3.73 -9.39
CA GLU A 107 -7.91 2.69 -10.32
C GLU A 107 -8.74 3.28 -11.48
N ALA A 108 -9.70 4.17 -11.19
CA ALA A 108 -10.52 4.80 -12.21
C ALA A 108 -9.73 5.75 -13.14
N ALA A 109 -8.60 6.29 -12.68
CA ALA A 109 -7.72 7.15 -13.46
C ALA A 109 -6.66 6.38 -14.26
N SER A 110 -6.44 5.09 -13.94
CA SER A 110 -5.46 4.26 -14.63
C SER A 110 -6.00 3.71 -15.96
N VAL A 111 -5.10 3.21 -16.80
CA VAL A 111 -5.48 2.55 -18.05
C VAL A 111 -6.14 1.22 -17.71
N PRO A 112 -7.43 1.01 -18.05
CA PRO A 112 -8.11 -0.23 -17.71
C PRO A 112 -7.52 -1.39 -18.50
N LEU A 113 -7.35 -2.53 -17.84
CA LEU A 113 -7.06 -3.77 -18.53
C LEU A 113 -8.23 -4.14 -19.45
N PRO A 114 -7.98 -4.47 -20.73
CA PRO A 114 -9.01 -5.01 -21.61
C PRO A 114 -9.74 -6.20 -20.98
N GLU A 115 -11.06 -6.25 -21.13
CA GLU A 115 -11.94 -7.25 -20.51
C GLU A 115 -11.50 -8.69 -20.78
N ASP A 116 -11.12 -8.95 -22.03
CA ASP A 116 -10.67 -10.26 -22.49
C ASP A 116 -9.35 -10.67 -21.81
N VAL A 117 -8.42 -9.73 -21.66
CA VAL A 117 -7.16 -9.95 -20.93
C VAL A 117 -7.42 -10.22 -19.46
N ARG A 118 -8.30 -9.44 -18.81
CA ARG A 118 -8.67 -9.67 -17.40
C ARG A 118 -9.27 -11.05 -17.19
N HIS A 119 -10.22 -11.44 -18.04
CA HIS A 119 -10.84 -12.78 -17.99
C HIS A 119 -9.84 -13.92 -18.25
N LEU A 120 -8.82 -13.72 -19.10
CA LEU A 120 -7.74 -14.69 -19.29
C LEU A 120 -6.88 -14.84 -18.04
N LEU A 121 -6.52 -13.74 -17.38
CA LEU A 121 -5.73 -13.77 -16.14
C LEU A 121 -6.49 -14.48 -15.01
N GLU A 122 -7.78 -14.20 -14.83
CA GLU A 122 -8.64 -14.89 -13.86
C GLU A 122 -8.70 -16.40 -14.11
N GLN A 123 -8.83 -16.81 -15.37
CA GLN A 123 -8.83 -18.23 -15.75
C GLN A 123 -7.48 -18.90 -15.46
N VAL A 124 -6.37 -18.23 -15.77
CA VAL A 124 -5.03 -18.74 -15.47
C VAL A 124 -4.86 -18.90 -13.96
N ALA A 125 -5.22 -17.89 -13.17
CA ALA A 125 -5.15 -17.95 -11.70
C ALA A 125 -5.96 -19.13 -11.15
N LYS A 126 -7.22 -19.30 -11.59
CA LYS A 126 -8.08 -20.42 -11.18
C LYS A 126 -7.47 -21.78 -11.53
N ARG A 127 -6.88 -21.92 -12.73
CA ARG A 127 -6.25 -23.17 -13.17
C ARG A 127 -4.97 -23.48 -12.40
N LEU A 128 -4.15 -22.47 -12.12
CA LEU A 128 -2.94 -22.61 -11.32
C LEU A 128 -3.27 -22.97 -9.87
N SER A 129 -4.31 -22.39 -9.28
CA SER A 129 -4.78 -22.75 -7.95
C SER A 129 -5.21 -24.22 -7.89
N ALA A 130 -6.04 -24.69 -8.82
CA ALA A 130 -6.43 -26.10 -8.87
C ALA A 130 -5.21 -27.03 -9.10
N LEU A 131 -4.27 -26.60 -9.95
CA LEU A 131 -3.05 -27.37 -10.21
C LEU A 131 -2.11 -27.41 -9.00
N ALA A 132 -2.12 -26.36 -8.16
CA ALA A 132 -1.34 -26.33 -6.93
C ALA A 132 -1.84 -27.37 -5.92
N ASP A 133 -3.14 -27.62 -5.89
CA ASP A 133 -3.76 -28.65 -5.05
C ASP A 133 -3.52 -30.06 -5.62
N ASP A 134 -3.75 -30.26 -6.92
CA ASP A 134 -3.74 -31.58 -7.56
C ASP A 134 -2.34 -32.06 -7.97
N ALA A 135 -1.46 -31.15 -8.41
CA ALA A 135 -0.12 -31.45 -8.91
C ALA A 135 0.86 -30.27 -8.69
N PRO A 136 1.31 -30.03 -7.44
CA PRO A 136 2.08 -28.84 -7.06
C PRO A 136 3.31 -28.56 -7.93
N LEU A 137 4.07 -29.60 -8.33
CA LEU A 137 5.24 -29.44 -9.20
C LEU A 137 4.86 -28.96 -10.61
N ALA A 138 3.70 -29.38 -11.13
CA ALA A 138 3.20 -28.90 -12.41
C ALA A 138 2.77 -27.43 -12.31
N ALA A 139 2.18 -27.02 -11.17
CA ALA A 139 1.84 -25.62 -10.91
C ALA A 139 3.09 -24.73 -10.89
N VAL A 140 4.13 -25.12 -10.16
CA VAL A 140 5.41 -24.38 -10.15
C VAL A 140 6.01 -24.28 -11.57
N LYS A 141 5.97 -25.38 -12.34
CA LYS A 141 6.45 -25.37 -13.73
C LYS A 141 5.64 -24.44 -14.63
N ALA A 142 4.32 -24.37 -14.45
CA ALA A 142 3.44 -23.49 -15.19
C ALA A 142 3.65 -22.02 -14.82
N VAL A 143 3.78 -21.70 -13.52
CA VAL A 143 4.14 -20.35 -13.05
C VAL A 143 5.47 -19.90 -13.64
N ALA A 144 6.51 -20.75 -13.59
CA ALA A 144 7.81 -20.41 -14.18
C ALA A 144 7.72 -20.17 -15.70
N ALA A 145 6.78 -20.81 -16.41
CA ALA A 145 6.54 -20.53 -17.82
C ALA A 145 5.86 -19.17 -18.03
N LEU A 146 4.87 -18.84 -17.19
CA LEU A 146 4.20 -17.55 -17.20
C LEU A 146 5.17 -16.40 -16.90
N GLU A 147 6.04 -16.56 -15.89
CA GLU A 147 7.08 -15.58 -15.54
C GLU A 147 8.00 -15.29 -16.73
N ARG A 148 8.52 -16.32 -17.42
CA ARG A 148 9.38 -16.11 -18.59
C ARG A 148 8.67 -15.37 -19.72
N THR A 149 7.40 -15.70 -19.97
CA THR A 149 6.61 -14.99 -20.99
C THR A 149 6.36 -13.54 -20.58
N ALA A 150 6.00 -13.30 -19.32
CA ALA A 150 5.78 -11.98 -18.78
C ALA A 150 7.06 -11.13 -18.83
N ASP A 151 8.21 -11.68 -18.46
CA ASP A 151 9.51 -10.99 -18.50
C ASP A 151 9.86 -10.54 -19.91
N HIS A 152 9.68 -11.41 -20.91
CA HIS A 152 9.94 -11.08 -22.31
C HIS A 152 9.04 -9.94 -22.81
N LEU A 153 7.73 -10.04 -22.55
CA LEU A 153 6.75 -9.04 -22.98
C LEU A 153 6.90 -7.71 -22.22
N ALA A 154 7.24 -7.77 -20.92
CA ALA A 154 7.43 -6.60 -20.08
C ALA A 154 8.58 -5.73 -20.60
N LYS A 155 9.67 -6.35 -21.07
CA LYS A 155 10.79 -5.65 -21.68
C LYS A 155 10.35 -4.91 -22.95
N GLU A 156 9.66 -5.60 -23.87
CA GLU A 156 9.17 -4.99 -25.12
C GLU A 156 8.20 -3.84 -24.83
N ALA A 157 7.25 -4.05 -23.92
CA ALA A 157 6.30 -3.02 -23.50
C ALA A 157 7.01 -1.80 -22.90
N ALA A 158 7.97 -2.00 -21.99
CA ALA A 158 8.73 -0.92 -21.40
C ALA A 158 9.53 -0.11 -22.43
N PHE A 159 10.17 -0.78 -23.40
CA PHE A 159 10.85 -0.09 -24.49
C PHE A 159 9.90 0.75 -25.33
N ASN A 160 8.73 0.21 -25.69
CA ASN A 160 7.72 0.94 -26.46
C ASN A 160 7.18 2.14 -25.67
N THR A 161 6.83 1.97 -24.39
CA THR A 161 6.38 3.08 -23.52
C THR A 161 7.45 4.18 -23.41
N MET A 162 8.74 3.82 -23.28
CA MET A 162 9.81 4.80 -23.24
C MET A 162 10.02 5.52 -24.58
N ALA A 163 9.76 4.84 -25.72
CA ALA A 163 9.88 5.41 -27.06
C ALA A 163 8.75 6.39 -27.40
N ASP A 164 7.59 6.27 -26.75
CA ASP A 164 6.46 7.20 -26.92
C ASP A 164 6.71 8.58 -26.28
N GLU A 165 7.81 8.75 -25.53
CA GLU A 165 8.25 10.01 -24.90
C GLU A 165 7.15 10.71 -24.07
N LEU A 166 6.23 9.93 -23.51
CA LEU A 166 5.16 10.45 -22.65
C LEU A 166 5.75 11.08 -21.37
N PRO A 167 5.13 12.16 -20.85
CA PRO A 167 5.43 12.66 -19.52
C PRO A 167 5.33 11.54 -18.47
N TRP A 168 6.23 11.55 -17.49
CA TRP A 168 6.23 10.55 -16.42
C TRP A 168 4.96 10.59 -15.56
N GLU A 169 4.34 11.76 -15.44
CA GLU A 169 3.03 11.92 -14.81
C GLU A 169 1.96 11.09 -15.53
N ASP A 170 1.87 11.19 -16.86
CA ASP A 170 0.91 10.43 -17.66
C ASP A 170 1.16 8.91 -17.58
N ILE A 171 2.43 8.50 -17.61
CA ILE A 171 2.82 7.08 -17.41
C ILE A 171 2.40 6.60 -16.03
N ALA A 172 2.67 7.40 -14.98
CA ALA A 172 2.35 7.05 -13.61
C ALA A 172 0.84 6.94 -13.38
N THR A 173 0.08 7.93 -13.84
CA THR A 173 -1.39 7.91 -13.84
C THR A 173 -1.91 6.70 -14.60
N GLY A 174 -1.42 6.45 -15.81
CA GLY A 174 -1.85 5.32 -16.63
C GLY A 174 -1.57 3.95 -15.99
N LEU A 175 -0.53 3.83 -15.17
CA LEU A 175 -0.22 2.61 -14.41
C LEU A 175 -0.85 2.58 -13.00
N GLY A 176 -1.50 3.67 -12.57
CA GLY A 176 -1.99 3.83 -11.20
C GLY A 176 -0.87 3.87 -10.15
N LEU A 177 0.32 4.36 -10.50
CA LEU A 177 1.51 4.39 -9.63
C LEU A 177 1.94 5.82 -9.30
N THR A 178 2.87 5.94 -8.36
CA THR A 178 3.67 7.18 -8.23
C THR A 178 4.65 7.30 -9.39
N GLU A 179 5.10 8.51 -9.74
CA GLU A 179 6.14 8.67 -10.77
C GLU A 179 7.42 7.91 -10.44
N GLN A 180 7.80 7.85 -9.16
CA GLN A 180 8.99 7.12 -8.73
C GLN A 180 8.82 5.62 -8.97
N ASP A 181 7.67 5.05 -8.61
CA ASP A 181 7.40 3.62 -8.79
C ASP A 181 7.23 3.25 -10.26
N ALA A 182 6.62 4.12 -11.07
CA ALA A 182 6.52 3.96 -12.52
C ALA A 182 7.91 3.92 -13.17
N ARG A 183 8.79 4.87 -12.80
CA ARG A 183 10.19 4.88 -13.25
C ARG A 183 10.91 3.62 -12.85
N SER A 184 10.82 3.22 -11.58
CA SER A 184 11.46 1.99 -11.10
C SER A 184 10.99 0.78 -11.89
N ARG A 185 9.67 0.64 -12.09
CA ARG A 185 9.07 -0.51 -12.79
C ARG A 185 9.50 -0.60 -14.24
N LEU A 186 9.46 0.49 -14.99
CA LEU A 186 9.90 0.47 -16.40
C LEU A 186 11.41 0.21 -16.53
N MET A 187 12.23 0.77 -15.63
CA MET A 187 13.66 0.50 -15.61
C MET A 187 13.97 -0.95 -15.25
N ASP A 188 13.23 -1.55 -14.33
CA ASP A 188 13.38 -2.95 -13.97
C ASP A 188 12.99 -3.86 -15.14
N TYR A 189 11.88 -3.57 -15.83
CA TYR A 189 11.49 -4.30 -17.04
C TYR A 189 12.50 -4.17 -18.18
N GLY A 190 13.12 -3.01 -18.36
CA GLY A 190 14.19 -2.82 -19.35
C GLY A 190 15.48 -3.60 -19.05
N ARG A 191 15.73 -3.94 -17.78
CA ARG A 191 16.94 -4.63 -17.30
C ARG A 191 16.82 -6.16 -17.25
N ARG A 192 15.60 -6.71 -17.28
CA ARG A 192 15.37 -8.16 -17.37
C ARG A 192 15.83 -8.71 -18.73
#